data_AF-A0A9E5Q0E1-F1
#
_entry.id   AF-A0A9E5Q0E1-F1
#
_cell.length_a   1.000
_cell.length_b   1.000
_cell.length_c   1.000
_cell.angle_alpha   90.00
_cell.angle_beta   90.00
_cell.angle_gamma   90.00
#
_symmetry.space_group_name_H-M   'P 1'
#
loop_
_entity.id
_entity.type
_entity.pdbx_description
1 polymer ?
#
loop_
_entity_poly.entity_id
_entity_poly.type
_entity_poly.pdbx_seq_one_letter_code
_entity_poly.pdbx_strand_id
1 'polypeptide(L)'
;AGKFEYEDLGDHTVKGIEEPVRAWRVIAPVAVEGRFEAVHRTGLTTFVGREQEIGLLVDRWQAAKEGDGQIALLSGEAGIGKSRIMQELRERLEAEPHTRMRYQCSPYHTSSALYPVVQQLEFAAGFAAQDTPEQRLEKLEHLLAQTASPD
;
A
#
# COMPACT_ATOMS: atom_id res chain seq x y z
N ALA A 1 9.99 -10.67 -0.48
CA ALA A 1 10.82 -10.68 -1.70
C ALA A 1 10.84 -9.28 -2.32
N GLY A 2 11.92 -8.94 -3.04
CA GLY A 2 12.37 -7.58 -3.36
C GLY A 2 11.41 -6.70 -4.16
N LYS A 3 11.50 -5.39 -3.85
CA LYS A 3 10.56 -4.30 -4.15
C LYS A 3 11.00 -3.45 -5.34
N PHE A 4 11.50 -4.08 -6.38
CA PHE A 4 11.96 -3.38 -7.59
C PHE A 4 11.62 -4.20 -8.82
N GLU A 5 11.49 -3.54 -9.96
CA GLU A 5 11.52 -4.16 -11.27
C GLU A 5 12.98 -4.45 -11.61
N TYR A 6 13.22 -5.65 -12.14
CA TYR A 6 14.56 -6.12 -12.45
C TYR A 6 14.62 -6.60 -13.90
N GLU A 7 15.72 -6.30 -14.56
CA GLU A 7 16.11 -6.86 -15.84
C GLU A 7 17.15 -7.95 -15.60
N ASP A 8 16.93 -9.13 -16.17
CA ASP A 8 17.89 -10.22 -16.13
C ASP A 8 19.01 -9.97 -17.14
N LEU A 9 20.26 -9.94 -16.66
CA LEU A 9 21.44 -9.73 -17.48
C LEU A 9 22.15 -11.03 -17.86
N GLY A 10 21.61 -12.19 -17.45
CA GLY A 10 22.21 -13.50 -17.69
C GLY A 10 23.41 -13.79 -16.79
N ASP A 11 24.23 -14.75 -17.18
CA ASP A 11 25.38 -15.21 -16.40
C ASP A 11 26.64 -14.39 -16.69
N HIS A 12 27.32 -13.96 -15.62
CA HIS A 12 28.53 -13.13 -15.69
C HIS A 12 29.67 -13.78 -14.92
N THR A 13 30.87 -13.76 -15.51
CA THR A 13 32.10 -14.16 -14.79
C THR A 13 32.56 -13.03 -13.89
N VAL A 14 32.61 -13.28 -12.59
CA VAL A 14 33.01 -12.29 -11.58
C VAL A 14 34.37 -12.65 -11.01
N LYS A 15 35.29 -11.69 -10.97
CA LYS A 15 36.62 -11.90 -10.42
C LYS A 15 36.54 -12.42 -8.97
N GLY A 16 37.13 -13.60 -8.72
CA GLY A 16 37.15 -14.23 -7.41
C GLY A 16 35.98 -15.18 -7.12
N ILE A 17 35.10 -15.41 -8.10
CA ILE A 17 34.06 -16.45 -8.05
C ILE A 17 34.30 -17.39 -9.23
N GLU A 18 34.53 -18.68 -8.95
CA GLU A 18 34.86 -19.66 -9.99
C GLU A 18 33.70 -19.95 -10.94
N GLU A 19 32.47 -19.96 -10.43
CA GLU A 19 31.27 -20.21 -11.22
C GLU A 19 30.64 -18.90 -11.72
N PRO A 20 30.14 -18.84 -12.98
CA PRO A 20 29.38 -17.70 -13.48
C PRO A 20 28.18 -17.41 -12.60
N VAL A 21 27.98 -16.14 -12.27
CA VAL A 21 26.89 -15.69 -11.39
C VAL A 21 25.85 -14.99 -12.24
N ARG A 22 24.58 -15.38 -12.08
CA ARG A 22 23.48 -14.68 -12.73
C ARG A 22 23.37 -13.27 -12.16
N ALA A 23 23.29 -12.27 -13.04
CA ALA A 23 23.24 -10.88 -12.68
C ALA A 23 21.88 -10.26 -13.02
N TRP A 24 21.46 -9.30 -12.21
CA TRP A 24 20.22 -8.54 -12.43
C TRP A 24 20.49 -7.04 -12.32
N ARG A 25 19.87 -6.25 -13.18
CA ARG A 25 19.84 -4.79 -13.08
C ARG A 25 18.54 -4.36 -12.42
N VAL A 26 18.65 -3.49 -11.41
CA VAL A 26 17.48 -2.81 -10.84
C VAL A 26 17.03 -1.70 -11.79
N ILE A 27 15.80 -1.77 -12.27
CA ILE A 27 15.24 -0.81 -13.23
C ILE A 27 14.52 0.32 -12.50
N ALA A 28 13.57 -0.04 -11.63
CA ALA A 28 12.73 0.93 -10.91
C ALA A 28 12.19 0.35 -9.61
N PRO A 29 11.84 1.15 -8.59
CA PRO A 29 11.02 0.69 -7.49
C PRO A 29 9.62 0.33 -8.00
N VAL A 30 9.05 -0.79 -7.54
CA VAL A 30 7.65 -1.07 -7.88
C VAL A 30 6.74 -0.27 -6.96
N ALA A 31 5.86 0.55 -7.55
CA ALA A 31 4.80 1.20 -6.81
C ALA A 31 3.82 0.13 -6.28
N VAL A 32 3.89 -0.10 -4.97
CA VAL A 32 2.96 -0.94 -4.23
C VAL A 32 2.48 -0.12 -3.04
N GLU A 33 1.18 -0.13 -2.78
CA GLU A 33 0.57 0.64 -1.69
C GLU A 33 1.17 0.34 -0.31
N GLY A 34 1.87 -0.79 -0.14
CA GLY A 34 2.54 -1.12 1.10
C GLY A 34 3.31 -2.44 1.08
N ARG A 35 4.00 -2.69 2.19
CA ARG A 35 4.87 -3.88 2.35
C ARG A 35 4.08 -5.19 2.30
N PHE A 36 2.85 -5.21 2.79
CA PHE A 36 2.01 -6.41 2.84
C PHE A 36 1.63 -6.85 1.41
N GLU A 37 1.14 -5.93 0.60
CA GLU A 37 0.78 -6.18 -0.81
C GLU A 37 1.99 -6.55 -1.65
N ALA A 38 3.15 -5.94 -1.37
CA ALA A 38 4.42 -6.28 -2.03
C ALA A 38 4.82 -7.76 -1.83
N VAL A 39 4.53 -8.31 -0.65
CA VAL A 39 4.93 -9.66 -0.26
C VAL A 39 3.91 -10.71 -0.70
N HIS A 40 2.64 -10.36 -0.83
CA HIS A 40 1.54 -11.30 -1.08
C HIS A 40 0.98 -11.29 -2.51
N ARG A 41 1.81 -10.96 -3.51
CA ARG A 41 1.39 -10.98 -4.94
C ARG A 41 0.94 -12.37 -5.44
N THR A 42 1.42 -13.44 -4.83
CA THR A 42 1.14 -14.84 -5.24
C THR A 42 -0.13 -15.41 -4.62
N GLY A 43 -1.00 -14.56 -4.04
CA GLY A 43 -2.23 -14.98 -3.37
C GLY A 43 -2.05 -15.16 -1.86
N LEU A 44 -3.17 -15.07 -1.15
CA LEU A 44 -3.25 -15.18 0.31
C LEU A 44 -3.85 -16.54 0.68
N THR A 45 -3.37 -17.13 1.78
CA THR A 45 -3.96 -18.34 2.37
C THR A 45 -5.36 -18.02 2.91
N THR A 46 -6.24 -19.02 3.00
CA THR A 46 -7.58 -18.88 3.60
C THR A 46 -7.50 -18.18 4.95
N PHE A 47 -8.37 -17.19 5.16
CA PHE A 47 -8.49 -16.51 6.45
C PHE A 47 -9.23 -17.43 7.44
N VAL A 48 -8.67 -17.63 8.63
CA VAL A 48 -9.20 -18.56 9.63
C VAL A 48 -9.21 -17.90 10.99
N GLY A 49 -10.34 -18.02 11.70
CA GLY A 49 -10.55 -17.40 13.00
C GLY A 49 -10.76 -15.89 12.89
N ARG A 50 -10.74 -15.23 14.06
CA ARG A 50 -10.89 -13.76 14.19
C ARG A 50 -12.25 -13.21 13.78
N GLU A 51 -13.29 -14.04 13.88
CA GLU A 51 -14.66 -13.67 13.54
C GLU A 51 -15.16 -12.52 14.41
N GLN A 52 -14.74 -12.47 15.69
CA GLN A 52 -15.11 -11.40 16.61
C GLN A 52 -14.47 -10.06 16.20
N GLU A 53 -13.18 -10.06 15.90
CA GLU A 53 -12.46 -8.85 15.50
C GLU A 53 -12.96 -8.30 14.16
N ILE A 54 -13.23 -9.18 13.18
CA ILE A 54 -13.80 -8.76 11.91
C ILE A 54 -15.25 -8.29 12.08
N GLY A 55 -16.06 -9.02 12.86
CA GLY A 55 -17.44 -8.63 13.15
C GLY A 55 -17.51 -7.21 13.72
N LEU A 56 -16.66 -6.90 14.71
CA LEU A 56 -16.56 -5.57 15.28
C LEU A 56 -16.23 -4.49 14.23
N LEU A 57 -15.29 -4.76 13.32
CA LEU A 57 -14.92 -3.80 12.27
C LEU A 57 -16.04 -3.61 11.24
N VAL A 58 -16.78 -4.68 10.90
CA VAL A 58 -17.94 -4.61 10.02
C VAL A 58 -19.08 -3.81 10.68
N ASP A 59 -19.34 -4.01 11.96
CA ASP A 59 -20.36 -3.24 12.70
C ASP A 59 -20.02 -1.76 12.73
N ARG A 60 -18.74 -1.41 12.96
CA ARG A 60 -18.26 -0.03 12.88
C ARG A 60 -18.40 0.54 11.47
N TRP A 61 -18.14 -0.27 10.44
CA TRP A 61 -18.39 0.15 9.06
C TRP A 61 -19.87 0.49 8.81
N GLN A 62 -20.81 -0.34 9.30
CA GLN A 62 -22.24 -0.05 9.15
C GLN A 62 -22.64 1.26 9.85
N ALA A 63 -22.21 1.48 11.09
CA ALA A 63 -22.47 2.73 11.81
C ALA A 63 -21.89 3.96 11.07
N ALA A 64 -20.68 3.84 10.50
CA ALA A 64 -20.08 4.92 9.72
C ALA A 64 -20.91 5.30 8.48
N LYS A 65 -21.52 4.32 7.81
CA LYS A 65 -22.43 4.58 6.68
C LYS A 65 -23.73 5.26 7.08
N GLU A 66 -24.17 5.06 8.33
CA GLU A 66 -25.34 5.74 8.89
C GLU A 66 -25.03 7.19 9.31
N GLY A 67 -23.78 7.64 9.13
CA GLY A 67 -23.32 8.98 9.47
C GLY A 67 -22.69 9.12 10.85
N ASP A 68 -22.61 8.03 11.63
CA ASP A 68 -21.91 8.01 12.92
C ASP A 68 -20.43 7.69 12.70
N GLY A 69 -19.58 8.70 12.59
CA GLY A 69 -18.16 8.54 12.32
C GLY A 69 -17.45 7.62 13.32
N GLN A 70 -16.78 6.57 12.82
CA GLN A 70 -16.14 5.55 13.65
C GLN A 70 -14.62 5.59 13.60
N ILE A 71 -13.99 5.24 14.73
CA ILE A 71 -12.55 5.00 14.85
C ILE A 71 -12.32 3.64 15.53
N ALA A 72 -11.41 2.83 14.98
CA ALA A 72 -11.00 1.57 15.58
C ALA A 72 -9.46 1.48 15.64
N LEU A 73 -8.94 0.95 16.75
CA LEU A 73 -7.52 0.68 16.95
C LEU A 73 -7.26 -0.82 16.97
N LEU A 74 -6.57 -1.32 15.95
CA LEU A 74 -6.11 -2.71 15.91
C LEU A 74 -4.68 -2.80 16.44
N SER A 75 -4.53 -3.30 17.67
CA SER A 75 -3.23 -3.49 18.34
C SER A 75 -2.92 -4.97 18.55
N GLY A 76 -1.64 -5.30 18.69
CA GLY A 76 -1.18 -6.67 18.92
C GLY A 76 0.26 -6.88 18.47
N GLU A 77 0.80 -8.07 18.73
CA GLU A 77 2.19 -8.41 18.45
C GLU A 77 2.53 -8.39 16.96
N ALA A 78 3.82 -8.22 16.65
CA ALA A 78 4.31 -8.32 15.28
C ALA A 78 4.01 -9.72 14.71
N GLY A 79 3.45 -9.80 13.51
CA GLY A 79 3.12 -11.08 12.88
C GLY A 79 1.78 -11.72 13.29
N ILE A 80 1.05 -11.18 14.28
CA ILE A 80 -0.22 -11.76 14.75
C ILE A 80 -1.39 -11.74 13.74
N GLY A 81 -1.17 -11.15 12.55
CA GLY A 81 -2.18 -11.09 11.49
C GLY A 81 -2.95 -9.77 11.37
N LYS A 82 -2.51 -8.67 12.01
CA LYS A 82 -3.20 -7.35 11.91
C LYS A 82 -3.44 -6.90 10.46
N SER A 83 -2.42 -7.00 9.60
CA SER A 83 -2.57 -6.65 8.18
C SER A 83 -3.50 -7.60 7.44
N ARG A 84 -3.57 -8.88 7.85
CA ARG A 84 -4.49 -9.85 7.28
C ARG A 84 -5.94 -9.54 7.67
N ILE A 85 -6.19 -9.09 8.91
CA ILE A 85 -7.52 -8.63 9.36
C ILE A 85 -7.99 -7.43 8.52
N MET A 86 -7.12 -6.43 8.32
CA MET A 86 -7.48 -5.26 7.48
C MET A 86 -7.74 -5.64 6.02
N GLN A 87 -7.00 -6.63 5.50
CA GLN A 87 -7.19 -7.16 4.17
C GLN A 87 -8.50 -7.96 4.04
N GLU A 88 -8.85 -8.78 5.03
CA GLU A 88 -10.13 -9.49 5.09
C GLU A 88 -11.30 -8.50 5.16
N LEU A 89 -11.22 -7.46 6.00
CA LEU A 89 -12.21 -6.39 6.03
C LEU A 89 -12.37 -5.78 4.64
N ARG A 90 -11.26 -5.46 3.96
CA ARG A 90 -11.28 -4.91 2.59
C ARG A 90 -11.98 -5.84 1.61
N GLU A 91 -11.68 -7.14 1.65
CA GLU A 91 -12.32 -8.15 0.79
C GLU A 91 -13.84 -8.19 1.04
N ARG A 92 -14.30 -8.08 2.29
CA ARG A 92 -15.74 -8.03 2.62
C ARG A 92 -16.43 -6.75 2.16
N LEU A 93 -15.71 -5.64 2.11
CA LEU A 93 -16.23 -4.33 1.71
C LEU A 93 -16.11 -4.06 0.20
N GLU A 94 -15.55 -4.98 -0.59
CA GLU A 94 -15.25 -4.77 -2.01
C GLU A 94 -16.49 -4.41 -2.85
N ALA A 95 -17.65 -4.95 -2.51
CA ALA A 95 -18.91 -4.66 -3.19
C ALA A 95 -19.56 -3.33 -2.77
N GLU A 96 -19.07 -2.68 -1.73
CA GLU A 96 -19.62 -1.43 -1.21
C GLU A 96 -18.88 -0.23 -1.80
N PRO A 97 -19.57 0.83 -2.28
CA PRO A 97 -18.90 2.01 -2.80
C PRO A 97 -18.19 2.77 -1.67
N HIS A 98 -16.87 2.90 -1.76
CA HIS A 98 -16.09 3.66 -0.79
C HIS A 98 -14.76 4.15 -1.37
N THR A 99 -14.28 5.27 -0.85
CA THR A 99 -12.93 5.76 -1.11
C THR A 99 -12.00 5.25 -0.02
N ARG A 100 -10.99 4.47 -0.42
CA ARG A 100 -9.97 3.97 0.52
C ARG A 100 -8.76 4.90 0.52
N MET A 101 -8.40 5.38 1.69
CA MET A 101 -7.14 6.09 1.93
C MET A 101 -6.27 5.26 2.88
N ARG A 102 -5.01 5.06 2.51
CA ARG A 102 -4.05 4.30 3.33
C ARG A 102 -2.82 5.13 3.58
N TYR A 103 -2.41 5.15 4.84
CA TYR A 103 -1.19 5.79 5.30
C TYR A 103 -0.27 4.74 5.92
N GLN A 104 1.01 4.80 5.58
CA GLN A 104 2.01 3.93 6.17
C GLN A 104 3.15 4.76 6.76
N CYS A 105 3.31 4.68 8.09
CA CYS A 105 4.45 5.28 8.76
C CYS A 105 5.73 4.49 8.48
N SER A 106 6.86 5.19 8.42
CA SER A 106 8.17 4.60 8.22
C SER A 106 9.11 4.98 9.36
N PRO A 107 9.86 4.02 9.94
CA PRO A 107 10.88 4.33 10.94
C PRO A 107 12.03 5.18 10.36
N TYR A 108 12.14 5.28 9.04
CA TYR A 108 13.16 6.09 8.36
C TYR A 108 12.73 7.55 8.14
N HIS A 109 11.46 7.89 8.40
CA HIS A 109 10.91 9.23 8.17
C HIS A 109 10.29 9.82 9.44
N THR A 110 10.88 9.53 10.60
CA THR A 110 10.36 9.99 11.91
C THR A 110 10.44 11.50 12.09
N SER A 111 11.33 12.19 11.38
CA SER A 111 11.47 13.65 11.38
C SER A 111 10.54 14.37 10.40
N SER A 112 9.77 13.64 9.59
CA SER A 112 8.83 14.21 8.62
C SER A 112 7.41 13.80 8.98
N ALA A 113 6.74 14.64 9.78
CA ALA A 113 5.40 14.36 10.30
C ALA A 113 4.36 14.08 9.18
N LEU A 114 4.52 14.74 8.03
CA LEU A 114 3.60 14.62 6.91
C LEU A 114 4.02 13.56 5.88
N TYR A 115 5.12 12.83 6.10
CA TYR A 115 5.60 11.85 5.13
C TYR A 115 4.53 10.83 4.68
N PRO A 116 3.74 10.20 5.59
CA PRO A 116 2.71 9.25 5.16
C PRO A 116 1.61 9.91 4.33
N VAL A 117 1.30 11.18 4.59
CA VAL A 117 0.28 11.95 3.87
C VAL A 117 0.76 12.30 2.47
N VAL A 118 1.99 12.82 2.37
CA VAL A 118 2.63 13.11 1.07
C VAL A 118 2.69 11.85 0.22
N GLN A 119 3.16 10.72 0.76
CA GLN A 119 3.19 9.44 0.05
C GLN A 119 1.81 9.00 -0.45
N GLN A 120 0.76 9.18 0.37
CA GLN A 120 -0.59 8.80 -0.03
C GLN A 120 -1.12 9.68 -1.16
N LEU A 121 -0.83 10.98 -1.13
CA LEU A 121 -1.20 11.92 -2.19
C LEU A 121 -0.44 11.66 -3.49
N GLU A 122 0.88 11.44 -3.42
CA GLU A 122 1.70 11.08 -4.58
C GLU A 122 1.21 9.78 -5.24
N PHE A 123 0.86 8.78 -4.41
CA PHE A 123 0.29 7.53 -4.87
C PHE A 123 -1.09 7.73 -5.51
N ALA A 124 -2.00 8.43 -4.85
CA ALA A 124 -3.34 8.69 -5.34
C ALA A 124 -3.35 9.53 -6.64
N ALA A 125 -2.41 10.47 -6.77
CA ALA A 125 -2.25 11.28 -7.97
C ALA A 125 -1.52 10.54 -9.11
N GLY A 126 -1.01 9.32 -8.87
CA GLY A 126 -0.34 8.53 -9.90
C GLY A 126 0.99 9.14 -10.36
N PHE A 127 1.77 9.67 -9.42
CA PHE A 127 3.10 10.22 -9.72
C PHE A 127 4.03 9.12 -10.23
N ALA A 128 4.68 9.36 -11.35
CA ALA A 128 5.72 8.53 -11.92
C ALA A 128 7.10 9.14 -11.65
N ALA A 129 8.13 8.28 -11.63
CA ALA A 129 9.50 8.70 -11.35
C ALA A 129 10.01 9.76 -12.33
N GLN A 130 9.59 9.66 -13.59
CA GLN A 130 9.96 10.54 -14.69
C GLN A 130 9.07 11.78 -14.87
N ASP A 131 8.04 11.96 -14.05
CA ASP A 131 7.16 13.12 -14.17
C ASP A 131 7.91 14.42 -13.84
N THR A 132 7.74 15.44 -14.67
CA THR A 132 8.22 16.79 -14.38
C THR A 132 7.38 17.45 -13.27
N PRO A 133 7.90 18.50 -12.61
CA PRO A 133 7.12 19.24 -11.60
C PRO A 133 5.76 19.71 -12.11
N GLU A 134 5.67 20.15 -13.36
CA GLU A 134 4.43 20.63 -14.00
C GLU A 134 3.43 19.48 -14.16
N GLN A 135 3.88 18.32 -14.62
CA GLN A 135 3.03 17.13 -14.75
C GLN A 135 2.51 16.63 -13.39
N ARG A 136 3.36 16.71 -12.34
CA ARG A 136 2.95 16.36 -10.97
C ARG A 136 1.89 17.33 -10.45
N LEU A 137 2.04 18.62 -10.71
CA LEU A 137 1.06 19.62 -10.33
C LEU A 137 -0.29 19.37 -11.01
N GLU A 138 -0.30 19.18 -12.33
CA GLU A 138 -1.52 18.89 -13.10
C GLU A 138 -2.24 17.65 -12.57
N LYS A 139 -1.50 16.56 -12.31
CA LYS A 139 -2.06 15.33 -11.72
C LYS A 139 -2.67 15.56 -10.34
N LEU A 140 -2.00 16.35 -9.50
CA LEU A 140 -2.49 16.67 -8.16
C LEU A 140 -3.74 17.54 -8.21
N GLU A 141 -3.78 18.55 -9.09
CA GLU A 141 -4.95 19.40 -9.31
C GLU A 141 -6.15 18.56 -9.78
N HIS A 142 -5.93 17.65 -10.72
CA HIS A 142 -6.98 16.75 -11.20
C HIS A 142 -7.52 15.83 -10.09
N LEU A 143 -6.65 15.28 -9.24
CA LEU A 143 -7.06 14.48 -8.08
C LEU A 143 -7.93 15.31 -7.11
N LEU A 144 -7.50 16.52 -6.78
CA LEU A 144 -8.20 17.38 -5.83
C LEU A 144 -9.55 17.85 -6.36
N ALA A 145 -9.64 18.17 -7.65
CA ALA A 145 -10.88 18.57 -8.31
C ALA A 145 -11.99 17.50 -8.22
N GLN A 146 -11.63 16.21 -8.18
CA GLN A 146 -12.59 15.10 -8.03
C GLN A 146 -13.15 14.97 -6.61
N THR A 147 -12.49 15.57 -5.62
CA THR A 147 -12.89 15.51 -4.20
C THR A 147 -13.73 16.71 -3.77
N ALA A 148 -13.81 17.75 -4.61
CA ALA A 148 -14.69 18.88 -4.37
C ALA A 148 -16.14 18.41 -4.55
N SER A 149 -16.92 18.49 -3.47
CA SER A 149 -18.37 18.34 -3.57
C SER A 149 -18.89 19.46 -4.49
N PRO A 150 -19.81 19.19 -5.43
CA PRO A 150 -20.48 20.28 -6.13
C PRO A 150 -21.21 21.15 -5.10
N ASP A 151 -20.93 22.45 -5.14
CA ASP A 151 -21.61 23.48 -4.34
C ASP A 151 -23.13 23.49 -4.58
#